data_AF-A0A496A5I5-F1
#
_entry.id   AF-A0A496A5I5-F1
#
_cell.length_a   1.000
_cell.length_b   1.000
_cell.length_c   1.000
_cell.angle_alpha   90.00
_cell.angle_beta   90.00
_cell.angle_gamma   90.00
#
_symmetry.space_group_name_H-M   'P 1'
#
loop_
_entity.id
_entity.type
_entity.pdbx_description
1 polymer ?
#
loop_
_entity_poly.entity_id
_entity_poly.type
_entity_poly.pdbx_seq_one_letter_code
_entity_poly.pdbx_strand_id
1 'polypeptide(L)'
;MENLITVIGRGHSGTRAISHTLYASGVFMGSQLNPSGDKIPPHAMYDACRVMAQYVKWEGGLSWDFDPLFTMPIDPEFERLINTYLADVLQDPAAHKGWKIPETTLVYPWIIRMFPKIKYIHWIRDPRDCIRGGHKTDDLRDFGVVYPKTDDIYERRAISWIYQYKLMQATPMPKHVIQIRFEDFVLDQERILKALEAFLGIPLGRIIVRPDAVARWKKDVAALEPGASLPHYEFEFLKKAIVENGYPLTAT
;
A
#
# COMPACT_ATOMS: atom_id res chain seq x y z
N MET A 1 -3.21 10.98 20.73
CA MET A 1 -3.00 10.51 19.34
C MET A 1 -3.64 9.13 19.07
N GLU A 2 -4.70 8.72 19.79
CA GLU A 2 -5.30 7.37 19.60
C GLU A 2 -6.19 7.25 18.34
N ASN A 3 -6.42 8.37 17.64
CA ASN A 3 -7.32 8.46 16.49
C ASN A 3 -6.61 8.85 15.19
N LEU A 4 -5.28 8.74 15.16
CA LEU A 4 -4.52 8.89 13.93
C LEU A 4 -4.71 7.62 13.09
N ILE A 5 -4.93 7.77 11.78
CA ILE A 5 -5.18 6.68 10.84
C ILE A 5 -4.20 6.80 9.67
N THR A 6 -3.69 5.68 9.18
CA THR A 6 -3.00 5.65 7.89
C THR A 6 -3.45 4.48 7.05
N VAL A 7 -3.55 4.71 5.74
CA VAL A 7 -3.84 3.66 4.76
C VAL A 7 -2.54 3.30 4.06
N ILE A 8 -2.15 2.04 4.19
CA ILE A 8 -0.99 1.46 3.51
C ILE A 8 -1.44 0.44 2.47
N GLY A 9 -0.65 0.26 1.43
CA GLY A 9 -0.88 -0.68 0.36
C GLY A 9 -0.19 -0.22 -0.91
N ARG A 10 0.21 -1.18 -1.74
CA ARG A 10 0.86 -0.88 -3.04
C ARG A 10 -0.06 0.00 -3.90
N GLY A 11 0.51 0.91 -4.70
CA GLY A 11 -0.24 1.68 -5.70
C GLY A 11 -1.14 0.79 -6.60
N HIS A 12 -2.24 1.31 -7.13
CA HIS A 12 -3.24 0.50 -7.88
C HIS A 12 -3.97 -0.60 -7.08
N SER A 13 -3.69 -0.79 -5.79
CA SER A 13 -4.48 -1.69 -4.94
C SER A 13 -5.91 -1.19 -4.68
N GLY A 14 -6.32 -0.04 -5.24
CA GLY A 14 -7.66 0.52 -5.01
C GLY A 14 -7.79 1.32 -3.72
N THR A 15 -6.66 1.74 -3.13
CA THR A 15 -6.59 2.53 -1.89
C THR A 15 -7.35 3.87 -1.95
N ARG A 16 -7.73 4.34 -3.14
CA ARG A 16 -8.66 5.47 -3.32
C ARG A 16 -10.02 5.21 -2.65
N ALA A 17 -10.54 4.00 -2.75
CA ALA A 17 -11.86 3.64 -2.21
C ALA A 17 -11.92 3.93 -0.70
N ILE A 18 -10.97 3.38 0.07
CA ILE A 18 -10.91 3.62 1.50
C ILE A 18 -10.59 5.08 1.86
N SER A 19 -9.73 5.75 1.09
CA SER A 19 -9.44 7.17 1.35
C SER A 19 -10.68 8.06 1.17
N HIS A 20 -11.49 7.80 0.14
CA HIS A 20 -12.75 8.51 -0.10
C HIS A 20 -13.81 8.16 0.94
N THR A 21 -13.88 6.91 1.38
CA THR A 21 -14.71 6.50 2.53
C THR A 21 -14.33 7.28 3.78
N LEU A 22 -13.05 7.35 4.16
CA LEU A 22 -12.60 8.09 5.34
C LEU A 22 -12.93 9.59 5.24
N TYR A 23 -12.67 10.21 4.09
CA TYR A 23 -13.02 11.61 3.84
C TYR A 23 -14.53 11.86 3.96
N ALA A 24 -15.36 11.01 3.35
CA ALA A 24 -16.82 11.10 3.46
C ALA A 24 -17.35 10.84 4.88
N SER A 25 -16.52 10.26 5.75
CA SER A 25 -16.83 9.98 7.16
C SER A 25 -16.36 11.09 8.11
N GLY A 26 -15.87 12.22 7.58
CA GLY A 26 -15.40 13.34 8.38
C GLY A 26 -13.99 13.18 8.96
N VAL A 27 -13.20 12.22 8.47
CA VAL A 27 -11.79 12.09 8.86
C VAL A 27 -10.96 13.15 8.13
N PHE A 28 -10.18 13.93 8.86
CA PHE A 28 -9.25 14.88 8.27
C PHE A 28 -8.05 14.13 7.64
N MET A 29 -8.00 14.04 6.32
CA MET A 29 -6.98 13.23 5.60
C MET A 29 -5.76 14.06 5.13
N GLY A 30 -5.66 15.31 5.57
CA GLY A 30 -4.69 16.30 5.11
C GLY A 30 -5.35 17.49 4.42
N SER A 31 -4.65 18.62 4.40
CA SER A 31 -5.15 19.90 3.88
C SER A 31 -5.33 19.91 2.36
N GLN A 32 -4.58 19.06 1.64
CA GLN A 32 -4.63 18.95 0.20
C GLN A 32 -4.56 17.49 -0.25
N LEU A 33 -5.54 17.08 -1.06
CA LEU A 33 -5.65 15.73 -1.61
C LEU A 33 -5.69 15.78 -3.14
N ASN A 34 -5.05 14.82 -3.81
CA ASN A 34 -5.23 14.61 -5.25
C ASN A 34 -6.53 13.80 -5.53
N PRO A 35 -6.95 13.62 -6.80
CA PRO A 35 -8.15 12.82 -7.13
C PRO A 35 -8.10 11.36 -6.68
N SER A 36 -6.92 10.82 -6.40
CA SER A 36 -6.71 9.48 -5.84
C SER A 36 -6.83 9.38 -4.32
N GLY A 37 -7.11 10.51 -3.66
CA GLY A 37 -7.13 10.62 -2.20
C GLY A 37 -5.73 10.60 -1.58
N ASP A 38 -4.67 10.77 -2.37
CA ASP A 38 -3.33 10.89 -1.81
C ASP A 38 -3.13 12.28 -1.21
N LYS A 39 -2.55 12.33 -0.02
CA LYS A 39 -2.10 13.58 0.57
C LYS A 39 -0.91 14.12 -0.23
N ILE A 40 -1.01 15.40 -0.59
CA ILE A 40 0.00 16.13 -1.37
C ILE A 40 0.33 17.48 -0.68
N PRO A 41 1.47 18.12 -0.98
CA PRO A 41 2.56 17.69 -1.87
C PRO A 41 3.34 16.47 -1.33
N PRO A 42 3.78 15.53 -2.19
CA PRO A 42 4.36 14.26 -1.73
C PRO A 42 5.89 14.28 -1.55
N HIS A 43 6.55 15.39 -1.90
CA HIS A 43 8.01 15.44 -2.04
C HIS A 43 8.77 14.96 -0.79
N ALA A 44 8.39 15.45 0.39
CA ALA A 44 9.03 15.04 1.63
C ALA A 44 8.82 13.54 1.95
N MET A 45 7.67 12.95 1.60
CA MET A 45 7.48 11.49 1.70
C MET A 45 8.38 10.73 0.72
N TYR A 46 8.56 11.24 -0.50
CA TYR A 46 9.45 10.62 -1.49
C TYR A 46 10.91 10.66 -1.04
N ASP A 47 11.34 11.78 -0.48
CA ASP A 47 12.68 11.91 0.08
C ASP A 47 12.87 11.00 1.30
N ALA A 48 11.85 10.87 2.16
CA ALA A 48 11.88 9.95 3.29
C ALA A 48 12.04 8.49 2.83
N CYS A 49 11.40 8.09 1.72
CA CYS A 49 11.60 6.79 1.10
C CYS A 49 13.07 6.58 0.68
N ARG A 50 13.70 7.59 0.07
CA ARG A 50 15.11 7.52 -0.34
C ARG A 50 16.04 7.40 0.85
N VAL A 51 15.77 8.11 1.94
CA VAL A 51 16.56 8.02 3.18
C VAL A 51 16.48 6.61 3.75
N MET A 52 15.27 6.08 3.96
CA MET A 52 15.13 4.73 4.55
C MET A 52 15.73 3.65 3.65
N ALA A 53 15.59 3.77 2.32
CA ALA A 53 16.10 2.78 1.38
C ALA A 53 17.63 2.61 1.42
N GLN A 54 18.39 3.61 1.88
CA GLN A 54 19.85 3.50 2.06
C GLN A 54 20.24 2.43 3.10
N TYR A 55 19.31 2.08 4.00
CA TYR A 55 19.51 1.09 5.05
C TYR A 55 18.98 -0.29 4.68
N VAL A 56 18.39 -0.44 3.49
CA VAL A 56 17.97 -1.74 2.96
C VAL A 56 19.12 -2.33 2.15
N LYS A 57 19.67 -3.45 2.62
CA LYS A 57 20.77 -4.11 1.92
C LYS A 57 20.22 -5.10 0.90
N TRP A 58 20.56 -4.90 -0.38
CA TRP A 58 20.25 -5.87 -1.42
C TRP A 58 21.19 -7.08 -1.30
N GLU A 59 20.62 -8.29 -1.28
CA GLU A 59 21.37 -9.55 -1.14
C GLU A 59 21.53 -10.30 -2.47
N GLY A 60 21.01 -9.73 -3.55
CA GLY A 60 20.96 -10.37 -4.87
C GLY A 60 19.56 -10.87 -5.22
N GLY A 61 19.27 -10.99 -6.52
CA GLY A 61 17.97 -11.40 -7.01
C GLY A 61 16.83 -10.56 -6.40
N LEU A 62 15.76 -11.23 -5.95
CA LEU A 62 14.64 -10.59 -5.26
C LEU A 62 14.74 -10.73 -3.73
N SER A 63 15.96 -10.60 -3.17
CA SER A 63 16.21 -10.68 -1.72
C SER A 63 16.80 -9.38 -1.19
N TRP A 64 16.31 -8.97 -0.02
CA TRP A 64 16.68 -7.75 0.68
C TRP A 64 16.69 -8.03 2.18
N ASP A 65 17.72 -7.53 2.85
CA ASP A 65 17.82 -7.52 4.30
C ASP A 65 17.16 -6.24 4.85
N PHE A 66 16.13 -6.43 5.66
CA PHE A 66 15.36 -5.38 6.32
C PHE A 66 15.66 -5.29 7.82
N ASP A 67 16.42 -6.23 8.39
CA ASP A 67 16.65 -6.35 9.82
C ASP A 67 17.20 -5.08 10.47
N PRO A 68 18.14 -4.34 9.83
CA PRO A 68 18.63 -3.08 10.39
C PRO A 68 17.49 -2.10 10.71
N LEU A 69 16.46 -2.03 9.86
CA LEU A 69 15.37 -1.04 9.98
C LEU A 69 14.60 -1.16 11.30
N PHE A 70 14.56 -2.35 11.90
CA PHE A 70 13.74 -2.62 13.08
C PHE A 70 14.42 -2.22 14.39
N THR A 71 15.75 -2.19 14.43
CA THR A 71 16.52 -2.03 15.67
C THR A 71 17.40 -0.79 15.70
N MET A 72 17.91 -0.35 14.55
CA MET A 72 18.78 0.82 14.47
C MET A 72 18.05 2.12 14.86
N PRO A 73 18.72 3.17 15.34
CA PRO A 73 18.10 4.49 15.46
C PRO A 73 17.51 4.96 14.12
N ILE A 74 16.32 5.57 14.14
CA ILE A 74 15.73 6.18 12.94
C ILE A 74 16.62 7.36 12.54
N ASP A 75 16.89 7.51 11.24
CA ASP A 75 17.67 8.64 10.75
C ASP A 75 16.94 9.97 11.07
N PRO A 76 17.59 10.97 11.70
CA PRO A 76 16.97 12.25 12.00
C PRO A 76 16.41 12.99 10.78
N GLU A 77 17.02 12.82 9.61
CA GLU A 77 16.53 13.40 8.35
C GLU A 77 15.19 12.76 7.94
N PHE A 78 15.04 11.46 8.14
CA PHE A 78 13.75 10.79 7.92
C PHE A 78 12.67 11.35 8.85
N GLU A 79 12.97 11.49 10.15
CA GLU A 79 12.01 12.06 11.10
C GLU A 79 11.62 13.48 10.70
N ARG A 80 12.58 14.31 10.29
CA ARG A 80 12.33 15.68 9.81
C ARG A 80 11.43 15.69 8.59
N LEU A 81 11.67 14.81 7.62
CA LEU A 81 10.90 14.71 6.38
C LEU A 81 9.46 14.24 6.64
N ILE A 82 9.28 13.22 7.49
CA ILE A 82 7.94 12.75 7.87
C ILE A 82 7.17 13.82 8.65
N ASN A 83 7.81 14.51 9.59
CA ASN A 83 7.18 15.62 10.31
C ASN A 83 6.82 16.78 9.38
N THR A 84 7.65 17.08 8.38
CA THR A 84 7.34 18.08 7.35
C THR A 84 6.14 17.65 6.52
N TYR A 85 6.11 16.40 6.05
CA TYR A 85 5.03 15.88 5.23
C TYR A 85 3.69 15.83 5.96
N LEU A 86 3.69 15.49 7.25
CA LEU A 86 2.50 15.31 8.08
C LEU A 86 2.15 16.53 8.95
N ALA A 87 2.85 17.67 8.80
CA ALA A 87 2.69 18.82 9.68
C ALA A 87 1.23 19.27 9.84
N ASP A 88 0.50 19.38 8.73
CA ASP A 88 -0.93 19.71 8.71
C ASP A 88 -1.78 18.66 9.43
N VAL A 89 -1.56 17.37 9.17
CA VAL A 89 -2.29 16.28 9.83
C VAL A 89 -2.00 16.25 11.33
N LEU A 90 -0.75 16.40 11.73
CA LEU A 90 -0.36 16.30 13.14
C LEU A 90 -0.85 17.50 13.96
N GLN A 91 -0.94 18.68 13.36
CA GLN A 91 -1.38 19.92 14.03
C GLN A 91 -2.90 20.14 13.97
N ASP A 92 -3.63 19.48 13.07
CA ASP A 92 -5.06 19.67 12.93
C ASP A 92 -5.87 19.23 14.19
N PRO A 93 -6.88 19.99 14.63
CA PRO A 93 -7.64 19.69 15.84
C PRO A 93 -8.71 18.61 15.66
N ALA A 94 -8.94 18.08 14.45
CA ALA A 94 -9.97 17.06 14.21
C ALA A 94 -9.79 15.82 15.09
N ALA A 95 -10.92 15.32 15.59
CA ALA A 95 -10.95 14.15 16.46
C ALA A 95 -10.41 12.89 15.76
N HIS A 96 -10.68 12.73 14.46
CA HIS A 96 -10.16 11.68 13.60
C HIS A 96 -9.39 12.29 12.45
N LYS A 97 -8.15 11.88 12.28
CA LYS A 97 -7.26 12.42 11.26
C LYS A 97 -6.30 11.37 10.77
N GLY A 98 -5.71 11.60 9.61
CA GLY A 98 -4.85 10.62 9.00
C GLY A 98 -4.25 11.07 7.69
N TRP A 99 -3.59 10.14 7.03
CA TRP A 99 -3.10 10.35 5.68
C TRP A 99 -3.20 9.06 4.87
N LYS A 100 -3.09 9.23 3.57
CA LYS A 100 -2.93 8.13 2.64
C LYS A 100 -1.99 8.57 1.55
N ILE A 101 -1.00 7.72 1.26
CA ILE A 101 -0.18 7.75 0.04
C ILE A 101 0.51 6.38 -0.06
N PRO A 102 0.51 5.69 -1.23
CA PRO A 102 1.08 4.35 -1.36
C PRO A 102 2.53 4.22 -0.89
N GLU A 103 3.32 5.27 -1.08
CA GLU A 103 4.72 5.38 -0.68
C GLU A 103 4.92 5.21 0.83
N THR A 104 3.88 5.40 1.66
CA THR A 104 3.93 5.07 3.09
C THR A 104 4.30 3.59 3.31
N THR A 105 3.90 2.69 2.41
CA THR A 105 4.29 1.27 2.47
C THR A 105 5.79 1.07 2.31
N LEU A 106 6.47 1.89 1.48
CA LEU A 106 7.91 1.79 1.28
C LEU A 106 8.71 2.18 2.52
N VAL A 107 8.11 2.94 3.44
CA VAL A 107 8.75 3.41 4.69
C VAL A 107 8.07 2.86 5.94
N TYR A 108 7.24 1.84 5.78
CA TYR A 108 6.40 1.27 6.82
C TYR A 108 7.16 0.89 8.12
N PRO A 109 8.36 0.26 8.06
CA PRO A 109 9.12 -0.09 9.27
C PRO A 109 9.40 1.08 10.22
N TRP A 110 9.72 2.25 9.68
CA TRP A 110 10.01 3.42 10.51
C TRP A 110 8.76 4.18 10.88
N ILE A 111 7.73 4.17 10.03
CA ILE A 111 6.43 4.75 10.35
C ILE A 111 5.79 4.05 11.57
N ILE A 112 5.87 2.72 11.69
CA ILE A 112 5.34 2.00 12.88
C ILE A 112 6.09 2.33 14.17
N ARG A 113 7.38 2.68 14.06
CA ARG A 113 8.22 3.04 15.21
C ARG A 113 7.99 4.47 15.65
N MET A 114 7.79 5.41 14.70
CA MET A 114 7.43 6.79 15.00
C MET A 114 6.00 6.92 15.56
N PHE A 115 5.07 6.08 15.09
CA PHE A 115 3.64 6.18 15.44
C PHE A 115 3.09 4.87 16.03
N PRO A 116 3.57 4.38 17.18
CA PRO A 116 3.23 3.05 17.69
C PRO A 116 1.76 2.86 18.11
N LYS A 117 0.97 3.95 18.19
CA LYS A 117 -0.44 3.95 18.58
C LYS A 117 -1.42 4.22 17.44
N ILE A 118 -0.94 4.47 16.22
CA ILE A 118 -1.79 4.77 15.06
C ILE A 118 -2.56 3.52 14.62
N LYS A 119 -3.73 3.72 14.01
CA LYS A 119 -4.51 2.66 13.34
C LYS A 119 -4.07 2.52 11.88
N TYR A 120 -3.56 1.35 11.50
CA TYR A 120 -3.21 1.01 10.12
C TYR A 120 -4.38 0.30 9.44
N ILE A 121 -4.77 0.80 8.27
CA ILE A 121 -5.60 0.04 7.33
C ILE A 121 -4.67 -0.49 6.24
N HIS A 122 -4.37 -1.79 6.28
CA HIS A 122 -3.61 -2.45 5.24
C HIS A 122 -4.55 -2.89 4.12
N TRP A 123 -4.44 -2.22 2.98
CA TRP A 123 -5.29 -2.43 1.82
C TRP A 123 -4.60 -3.33 0.80
N ILE A 124 -5.16 -4.51 0.60
CA ILE A 124 -4.62 -5.55 -0.27
C ILE A 124 -5.46 -5.66 -1.53
N ARG A 125 -4.81 -6.01 -2.63
CA ARG A 125 -5.47 -6.36 -3.88
C ARG A 125 -4.65 -7.44 -4.58
N ASP A 126 -5.31 -8.26 -5.39
CA ASP A 126 -4.63 -9.28 -6.20
C ASP A 126 -3.47 -8.63 -6.98
N PRO A 127 -2.22 -9.11 -6.81
CA PRO A 127 -1.05 -8.51 -7.48
C PRO A 127 -1.20 -8.48 -9.00
N ARG A 128 -1.88 -9.47 -9.60
CA ARG A 128 -2.11 -9.53 -11.05
C ARG A 128 -2.95 -8.35 -11.51
N ASP A 129 -3.89 -7.90 -10.70
CA ASP A 129 -4.68 -6.70 -10.98
C ASP A 129 -3.90 -5.39 -10.71
N CYS A 130 -2.96 -5.43 -9.77
CA CYS A 130 -2.12 -4.29 -9.42
C CYS A 130 -1.13 -3.94 -10.53
N ILE A 131 -0.48 -4.93 -11.15
CA ILE A 131 0.58 -4.73 -12.15
C ILE A 131 0.06 -4.30 -13.53
N ARG A 132 -1.27 -4.26 -13.75
CA ARG A 132 -1.88 -3.86 -15.02
C ARG A 132 -1.63 -2.39 -15.38
N GLY A 133 -1.59 -1.51 -14.38
CA GLY A 133 -1.51 -0.06 -14.56
C GLY A 133 -0.23 0.56 -13.98
N GLY A 134 0.14 1.72 -14.53
CA GLY A 134 1.36 2.45 -14.17
C GLY A 134 1.22 3.30 -12.92
N HIS A 135 2.09 3.12 -11.93
CA HIS A 135 2.15 3.90 -10.69
C HIS A 135 3.51 4.54 -10.45
N LYS A 136 3.58 5.56 -9.58
CA LYS A 136 4.84 6.18 -9.18
C LYS A 136 5.81 5.22 -8.48
N THR A 137 5.26 4.22 -7.77
CA THR A 137 6.05 3.18 -7.08
C THR A 137 6.48 2.03 -7.98
N ASP A 138 6.24 2.07 -9.29
CA ASP A 138 6.56 0.95 -10.18
C ASP A 138 8.06 0.70 -10.29
N ASP A 139 8.84 1.77 -10.34
CA ASP A 139 10.29 1.71 -10.39
C ASP A 139 10.86 2.06 -9.02
N LEU A 140 11.31 1.06 -8.28
CA LEU A 140 11.83 1.29 -6.94
C LEU A 140 13.16 2.09 -6.93
N ARG A 141 13.83 2.24 -8.09
CA ARG A 141 15.05 3.06 -8.21
C ARG A 141 14.78 4.53 -7.96
N ASP A 142 13.56 5.00 -8.26
CA ASP A 142 13.11 6.37 -7.95
C ASP A 142 13.17 6.68 -6.45
N PHE A 143 13.21 5.63 -5.62
CA PHE A 143 13.25 5.66 -4.16
C PHE A 143 14.54 5.06 -3.60
N GLY A 144 15.56 4.81 -4.43
CA GLY A 144 16.87 4.35 -3.96
C GLY A 144 16.97 2.85 -3.65
N VAL A 145 15.96 2.04 -3.95
CA VAL A 145 16.02 0.59 -3.73
C VAL A 145 16.67 -0.10 -4.93
N VAL A 146 17.66 -0.95 -4.65
CA VAL A 146 18.36 -1.76 -5.66
C VAL A 146 17.59 -3.05 -5.92
N TYR A 147 17.44 -3.44 -7.18
CA TYR A 147 16.84 -4.70 -7.61
C TYR A 147 17.32 -5.08 -9.03
N PRO A 148 17.11 -6.33 -9.50
CA PRO A 148 17.48 -6.75 -10.84
C PRO A 148 16.79 -5.91 -11.91
N LYS A 149 17.57 -5.29 -12.81
CA LYS A 149 17.01 -4.50 -13.90
C LYS A 149 16.23 -5.40 -14.86
N THR A 150 15.10 -4.90 -15.32
CA THR A 150 14.29 -5.53 -16.37
C THR A 150 13.68 -4.45 -17.26
N ASP A 151 13.62 -4.73 -18.55
CA ASP A 151 12.95 -3.91 -19.55
C ASP A 151 11.45 -4.25 -19.65
N ASP A 152 11.02 -5.39 -19.09
CA ASP A 152 9.60 -5.75 -18.98
C ASP A 152 8.93 -4.90 -17.90
N ILE A 153 7.96 -4.09 -18.33
CA ILE A 153 7.19 -3.21 -17.45
C ILE A 153 6.34 -3.97 -16.43
N TYR A 154 5.79 -5.13 -16.77
CA TYR A 154 5.01 -5.94 -15.86
C TYR A 154 5.90 -6.62 -14.84
N GLU A 155 7.05 -7.14 -15.28
CA GLU A 155 8.04 -7.72 -14.36
C GLU A 155 8.53 -6.65 -13.39
N ARG A 156 8.84 -5.43 -13.86
CA ARG A 156 9.21 -4.30 -12.99
C ARG A 156 8.16 -4.01 -11.93
N ARG A 157 6.88 -3.97 -12.33
CA ARG A 157 5.75 -3.75 -11.40
C ARG A 157 5.57 -4.91 -10.43
N ALA A 158 5.78 -6.14 -10.87
CA ALA A 158 5.73 -7.34 -10.04
C ALA A 158 6.88 -7.36 -9.02
N ILE A 159 8.08 -6.93 -9.42
CA ILE A 159 9.23 -6.75 -8.53
C ILE A 159 8.92 -5.67 -7.47
N SER A 160 8.36 -4.53 -7.88
CA SER A 160 7.90 -3.50 -6.93
C SER A 160 6.86 -4.03 -5.93
N TRP A 161 5.91 -4.82 -6.40
CA TRP A 161 4.90 -5.42 -5.54
C TRP A 161 5.50 -6.42 -4.55
N ILE A 162 6.36 -7.35 -5.01
CA ILE A 162 6.95 -8.37 -4.12
C ILE A 162 7.92 -7.75 -3.10
N TYR A 163 8.65 -6.69 -3.47
CA TYR A 163 9.46 -5.93 -2.52
C TYR A 163 8.61 -5.40 -1.37
N GLN A 164 7.50 -4.72 -1.68
CA GLN A 164 6.60 -4.14 -0.67
C GLN A 164 5.95 -5.21 0.20
N TYR A 165 5.51 -6.32 -0.40
CA TYR A 165 4.98 -7.46 0.34
C TYR A 165 6.04 -8.06 1.28
N LYS A 166 7.29 -8.27 0.82
CA LYS A 166 8.37 -8.81 1.67
C LYS A 166 8.75 -7.86 2.80
N LEU A 167 8.83 -6.55 2.52
CA LEU A 167 9.05 -5.52 3.53
C LEU A 167 7.97 -5.59 4.62
N MET A 168 6.70 -5.70 4.22
CA MET A 168 5.58 -5.83 5.14
C MET A 168 5.61 -7.13 5.96
N GLN A 169 5.96 -8.25 5.34
CA GLN A 169 6.10 -9.54 6.05
C GLN A 169 7.24 -9.51 7.08
N ALA A 170 8.35 -8.86 6.76
CA ALA A 170 9.49 -8.74 7.68
C ALA A 170 9.23 -7.73 8.82
N THR A 171 8.37 -6.74 8.59
CA THR A 171 8.10 -5.69 9.58
C THR A 171 7.28 -6.23 10.76
N PRO A 172 7.70 -5.99 12.02
CA PRO A 172 6.91 -6.36 13.19
C PRO A 172 5.47 -5.84 13.11
N MET A 173 4.49 -6.70 13.38
CA MET A 173 3.09 -6.33 13.25
C MET A 173 2.72 -5.23 14.26
N PRO A 174 2.16 -4.09 13.81
CA PRO A 174 1.81 -3.01 14.71
C PRO A 174 0.59 -3.39 15.56
N LYS A 175 0.45 -2.70 16.70
CA LYS A 175 -0.60 -2.99 17.69
C LYS A 175 -2.03 -2.84 17.13
N HIS A 176 -2.23 -1.90 16.20
CA HIS A 176 -3.54 -1.58 15.65
C HIS A 176 -3.50 -1.63 14.14
N VAL A 177 -3.79 -2.79 13.56
CA VAL A 177 -3.90 -2.97 12.11
C VAL A 177 -5.13 -3.79 11.77
N ILE A 178 -5.81 -3.39 10.70
CA ILE A 178 -6.81 -4.19 10.02
C ILE A 178 -6.39 -4.39 8.57
N GLN A 179 -6.46 -5.63 8.10
CA GLN A 179 -6.14 -5.99 6.72
C GLN A 179 -7.43 -6.23 5.95
N ILE A 180 -7.62 -5.50 4.85
CA ILE A 180 -8.83 -5.54 4.01
C ILE A 180 -8.43 -5.80 2.57
N ARG A 181 -9.12 -6.74 1.90
CA ARG A 181 -9.00 -6.93 0.45
C ARG A 181 -9.93 -5.97 -0.28
N PHE A 182 -9.42 -5.36 -1.35
CA PHE A 182 -10.17 -4.50 -2.24
C PHE A 182 -11.40 -5.22 -2.80
N GLU A 183 -11.24 -6.49 -3.20
CA GLU A 183 -12.29 -7.31 -3.78
C GLU A 183 -13.44 -7.53 -2.79
N ASP A 184 -13.12 -7.80 -1.51
CA ASP A 184 -14.14 -7.95 -0.48
C ASP A 184 -14.88 -6.63 -0.23
N PHE A 185 -14.18 -5.49 -0.21
CA PHE A 185 -14.82 -4.19 -0.05
C PHE A 185 -15.76 -3.85 -1.22
N VAL A 186 -15.40 -4.24 -2.44
CA VAL A 186 -16.23 -3.98 -3.63
C VAL A 186 -17.43 -4.93 -3.72
N LEU A 187 -17.24 -6.22 -3.39
CA LEU A 187 -18.26 -7.25 -3.55
C LEU A 187 -19.18 -7.40 -2.33
N ASP A 188 -18.72 -7.03 -1.14
CA ASP A 188 -19.46 -7.12 0.13
C ASP A 188 -19.13 -5.92 1.03
N GLN A 189 -19.47 -4.73 0.54
CA GLN A 189 -19.09 -3.47 1.16
C GLN A 189 -19.61 -3.33 2.60
N GLU A 190 -20.86 -3.70 2.86
CA GLU A 190 -21.47 -3.54 4.19
C GLU A 190 -20.80 -4.39 5.26
N ARG A 191 -20.42 -5.64 4.96
CA ARG A 191 -19.66 -6.46 5.91
C ARG A 191 -18.31 -5.84 6.22
N ILE A 192 -17.61 -5.33 5.21
CA ILE A 192 -16.30 -4.71 5.38
C ILE A 192 -16.39 -3.38 6.13
N LEU A 193 -17.39 -2.56 5.83
CA LEU A 193 -17.63 -1.31 6.55
C LEU A 193 -17.91 -1.55 8.03
N LYS A 194 -18.74 -2.54 8.39
CA LYS A 194 -18.97 -2.89 9.80
C LYS A 194 -17.68 -3.26 10.54
N ALA A 195 -16.80 -4.03 9.91
CA ALA A 195 -15.50 -4.38 10.49
C ALA A 195 -14.59 -3.15 10.65
N LEU A 196 -14.57 -2.27 9.66
CA LEU A 196 -13.81 -1.02 9.72
C LEU A 196 -14.38 -0.04 10.76
N GLU A 197 -15.70 0.08 10.87
CA GLU A 197 -16.38 0.91 11.88
C GLU A 197 -16.03 0.43 13.30
N ALA A 198 -16.08 -0.89 13.54
CA ALA A 198 -15.67 -1.47 14.81
C ALA A 198 -14.19 -1.21 15.14
N PHE A 199 -13.31 -1.29 14.13
CA PHE A 199 -11.88 -1.03 14.30
C PHE A 199 -11.57 0.46 14.53
N LEU A 200 -12.20 1.34 13.76
CA LEU A 200 -11.93 2.78 13.80
C LEU A 200 -12.67 3.48 14.94
N GLY A 201 -13.81 2.94 15.38
CA GLY A 201 -14.66 3.53 16.42
C GLY A 201 -15.54 4.67 15.92
N ILE A 202 -15.80 4.75 14.61
CA ILE A 202 -16.64 5.77 13.98
C ILE A 202 -17.53 5.14 12.92
N PRO A 203 -18.73 5.71 12.66
CA PRO A 203 -19.52 5.34 11.50
C PRO A 203 -18.79 5.72 10.21
N LEU A 204 -18.94 4.91 9.16
CA LEU A 204 -18.31 5.15 7.87
C LEU A 204 -19.32 5.46 6.76
N GLY A 205 -18.99 6.47 5.95
CA GLY A 205 -19.72 6.81 4.75
C GLY A 205 -19.63 5.70 3.70
N ARG A 206 -20.76 5.39 3.06
CA ARG A 206 -20.78 4.51 1.88
C ARG A 206 -20.33 5.29 0.66
N ILE A 207 -19.56 4.64 -0.20
CA ILE A 207 -19.18 5.16 -1.52
C ILE A 207 -19.64 4.21 -2.61
N ILE A 208 -19.88 4.74 -3.80
CA ILE A 208 -20.16 3.92 -4.96
C ILE A 208 -18.89 3.15 -5.35
N VAL A 209 -18.98 1.82 -5.35
CA VAL A 209 -17.94 0.92 -5.83
C VAL A 209 -18.30 0.38 -7.20
N ARG A 210 -17.30 -0.03 -7.98
CA ARG A 210 -17.50 -0.56 -9.33
C ARG A 210 -17.08 -2.04 -9.38
N PRO A 211 -18.02 -2.99 -9.43
CA PRO A 211 -17.71 -4.42 -9.47
C PRO A 211 -16.87 -4.85 -10.67
N ASP A 212 -16.95 -4.14 -11.79
CA ASP A 212 -16.14 -4.39 -12.98
C ASP A 212 -14.63 -4.15 -12.75
N ALA A 213 -14.27 -3.43 -11.69
CA ALA A 213 -12.90 -3.20 -11.27
C ALA A 213 -12.26 -4.42 -10.58
N VAL A 214 -13.01 -5.45 -10.22
CA VAL A 214 -12.52 -6.69 -9.58
C VAL A 214 -12.13 -7.74 -10.62
N ALA A 215 -11.07 -8.49 -10.32
CA ALA A 215 -10.60 -9.64 -11.11
C ALA A 215 -10.42 -9.34 -12.60
N ARG A 216 -9.88 -8.15 -12.92
CA ARG A 216 -9.73 -7.73 -14.33
C ARG A 216 -8.67 -8.55 -15.05
N TRP A 217 -7.65 -9.03 -14.35
CA TRP A 217 -6.67 -9.98 -14.90
C TRP A 217 -7.34 -11.25 -15.44
N LYS A 218 -8.43 -11.74 -14.83
CA LYS A 218 -9.19 -12.89 -15.35
C LYS A 218 -9.89 -12.57 -16.67
N LYS A 219 -10.38 -11.33 -16.82
CA LYS A 219 -10.99 -10.87 -18.08
C LYS A 219 -9.97 -10.80 -19.20
N ASP A 220 -8.75 -10.34 -18.89
CA ASP A 220 -7.66 -10.33 -19.86
C ASP A 220 -7.30 -11.75 -20.31
N VAL A 221 -7.22 -12.71 -19.38
CA VAL A 221 -6.98 -14.14 -19.69
C VAL A 221 -8.13 -14.72 -20.52
N ALA A 222 -9.38 -14.42 -20.17
CA ALA A 222 -10.55 -14.93 -20.89
C ALA A 222 -10.70 -14.35 -22.31
N ALA A 223 -10.07 -13.20 -22.58
CA ALA A 223 -10.07 -12.57 -23.90
C ALA A 223 -8.98 -13.13 -24.84
N LEU A 224 -8.15 -14.08 -24.39
CA LEU A 224 -7.11 -14.68 -25.20
C LEU A 224 -7.67 -15.65 -26.25
N GLU A 225 -7.02 -15.67 -27.40
CA GLU A 225 -7.22 -16.72 -28.40
C GLU A 225 -6.72 -18.08 -27.87
N PRO A 226 -7.31 -19.21 -28.30
CA PRO A 226 -6.83 -20.54 -27.91
C PRO A 226 -5.33 -20.72 -28.18
N GLY A 227 -4.55 -21.03 -27.13
CA GLY A 227 -3.10 -21.21 -27.21
C GLY A 227 -2.26 -19.96 -26.93
N ALA A 228 -2.86 -18.78 -26.77
CA ALA A 228 -2.16 -17.59 -26.31
C ALA A 228 -2.01 -17.58 -24.77
N SER A 229 -0.98 -16.90 -24.26
CA SER A 229 -0.71 -16.77 -22.81
C SER A 229 -0.42 -15.32 -22.42
N LEU A 230 -0.62 -15.02 -21.13
CA LEU A 230 -0.23 -13.74 -20.53
C LEU A 230 0.83 -14.03 -19.46
N PRO A 231 2.11 -14.18 -19.86
CA PRO A 231 3.18 -14.60 -18.94
C PRO A 231 3.35 -13.62 -17.76
N HIS A 232 2.94 -12.37 -17.93
CA HIS A 232 2.96 -11.37 -16.86
C HIS A 232 1.98 -11.65 -15.70
N TYR A 233 1.05 -12.59 -15.82
CA TYR A 233 0.23 -13.07 -14.71
C TYR A 233 0.76 -14.34 -14.04
N GLU A 234 1.87 -14.88 -14.54
CA GLU A 234 2.40 -16.20 -14.16
C GLU A 234 3.77 -16.11 -13.48
N PHE A 235 4.18 -14.92 -13.00
CA PHE A 235 5.43 -14.77 -12.27
C PHE A 235 5.50 -15.71 -11.05
N GLU A 236 6.37 -16.71 -11.13
CA GLU A 236 6.53 -17.74 -10.09
C GLU A 236 6.77 -17.15 -8.70
N PHE A 237 7.56 -16.07 -8.62
CA PHE A 237 7.89 -15.40 -7.36
C PHE A 237 6.70 -14.71 -6.69
N LEU A 238 5.56 -14.54 -7.37
CA LEU A 238 4.33 -14.00 -6.79
C LEU A 238 3.39 -15.09 -6.24
N LYS A 239 3.54 -16.36 -6.65
CA LYS A 239 2.55 -17.41 -6.33
C LYS A 239 2.30 -17.58 -4.84
N LYS A 240 3.36 -17.62 -4.03
CA LYS A 240 3.26 -17.71 -2.56
C LYS A 240 2.43 -16.55 -2.00
N ALA A 241 2.75 -15.32 -2.40
CA ALA A 241 2.09 -14.12 -1.90
C ALA A 241 0.64 -13.99 -2.39
N ILE A 242 0.31 -14.51 -3.58
CA ILE A 242 -1.07 -14.60 -4.08
C ILE A 242 -1.90 -15.49 -3.15
N VAL A 243 -1.40 -16.68 -2.84
CA VAL A 243 -2.10 -17.66 -1.99
C VAL A 243 -2.23 -17.14 -0.56
N GLU A 244 -1.17 -16.60 0.03
CA GLU A 244 -1.20 -16.08 1.41
C GLU A 244 -2.16 -14.90 1.59
N ASN A 245 -2.37 -14.10 0.54
CA ASN A 245 -3.37 -13.03 0.54
C ASN A 245 -4.79 -13.52 0.17
N GLY A 246 -4.99 -14.82 0.07
CA GLY A 246 -6.30 -15.46 -0.13
C GLY A 246 -6.81 -15.39 -1.57
N TYR A 247 -5.92 -15.28 -2.56
CA TYR A 247 -6.28 -15.29 -3.98
C TYR A 247 -5.99 -16.65 -4.63
N PRO A 248 -6.85 -17.12 -5.56
CA PRO A 248 -6.59 -18.36 -6.29
C PRO A 248 -5.50 -18.16 -7.35
N LEU A 249 -4.66 -19.17 -7.58
CA LEU A 249 -3.65 -19.11 -8.64
C LEU A 249 -4.27 -19.18 -10.05
N THR A 250 -5.39 -19.90 -10.18
CA THR A 250 -6.06 -20.13 -11.46
C THR A 250 -7.14 -19.08 -11.74
N ALA A 251 -7.38 -18.83 -13.03
CA ALA A 251 -8.46 -17.94 -13.47
C ALA A 251 -9.85 -18.58 -13.32
N THR A 252 -9.92 -19.91 -13.33
CA THR A 252 -11.13 -20.72 -13.12
C THR A 252 -11.68 -20.59 -11.71
#